data_AF-W7YTS8-F1
#
_entry.id   AF-W7YTS8-F1
#
_cell.length_a   1.000
_cell.length_b   1.000
_cell.length_c   1.000
_cell.angle_alpha   90.00
_cell.angle_beta   90.00
_cell.angle_gamma   90.00
#
_symmetry.space_group_name_H-M   'P 1'
#
loop_
_entity.id
_entity.type
_entity.pdbx_description
1 polymer ?
#
loop_
_entity_poly.entity_id
_entity_poly.type
_entity_poly.pdbx_seq_one_letter_code
_entity_poly.pdbx_strand_id
1 'polypeptide(L)'
;MKFTYPIDIKSIDETKVKYLKGASNKTGYYPIGRMNTWHGGVHFEGDKPLYAIADGTVVAYRVPKAYFEETIDGEVSKYSNGFVLIQHQYESPKGQKMTFYSLYMHLSSYEEMKGEKIPDIFKSYEYSVKKTVKDYDTAKGAKIKDTNGNLLAVAAKGTKLNFIAEDEGEARRKVEYTTPKGEKIEGTTYSIEYKNQLLVDQDTGEVLTDMFEGSNGDYGAKLLNEAKSSAKVLRIIPRETKVEIAAEDQGKKGWLKVTKVGDEEVTGYCNSSSLDQKPFNLLSESETDKVCSVCIEVKAGTIIGFTGLNGFEKSAQYRGGMLRYLLLTKKR
;
A
#
# COMPACT_ATOMS: atom_id res chain seq x y z
N MET A 1 8.37 -5.11 -26.58
CA MET A 1 8.77 -4.46 -25.30
C MET A 1 8.40 -2.98 -25.36
N LYS A 2 7.80 -2.43 -24.30
CA LYS A 2 7.53 -0.99 -24.16
C LYS A 2 8.75 -0.30 -23.56
N PHE A 3 9.12 0.87 -24.09
CA PHE A 3 10.15 1.73 -23.52
C PHE A 3 9.54 3.05 -23.06
N THR A 4 10.03 3.57 -21.94
CA THR A 4 9.66 4.87 -21.35
C THR A 4 10.90 5.67 -21.02
N TYR A 5 10.77 7.00 -20.96
CA TYR A 5 11.85 7.83 -20.47
C TYR A 5 12.10 7.56 -18.97
N PRO A 6 13.36 7.60 -18.51
CA PRO A 6 13.71 7.39 -17.10
C PRO A 6 13.39 8.61 -16.22
N ILE A 7 12.83 9.68 -16.78
CA ILE A 7 12.32 10.87 -16.10
C ILE A 7 10.97 11.27 -16.72
N ASP A 8 10.15 12.00 -15.98
CA ASP A 8 8.92 12.57 -16.54
C ASP A 8 9.28 13.75 -17.46
N ILE A 9 8.85 13.66 -18.72
CA ILE A 9 9.10 14.67 -19.76
C ILE A 9 7.91 15.62 -19.93
N LYS A 10 6.72 15.30 -19.41
CA LYS A 10 5.51 16.09 -19.60
C LYS A 10 5.49 17.35 -18.75
N SER A 11 6.15 17.31 -17.60
CA SER A 11 6.35 18.45 -16.70
C SER A 11 7.40 19.44 -17.21
N ILE A 12 7.94 19.24 -18.42
CA ILE A 12 9.09 20.00 -18.91
C ILE A 12 8.75 20.77 -20.17
N ASP A 13 9.02 22.07 -20.11
CA ASP A 13 8.97 23.02 -21.22
C ASP A 13 9.67 22.44 -22.46
N GLU A 14 8.92 22.31 -23.56
CA GLU A 14 9.36 21.71 -24.82
C GLU A 14 10.61 22.41 -25.40
N THR A 15 10.85 23.67 -25.05
CA THR A 15 12.05 24.42 -25.46
C THR A 15 13.34 23.95 -24.76
N LYS A 16 13.23 23.20 -23.66
CA LYS A 16 14.36 22.67 -22.86
C LYS A 16 14.70 21.21 -23.16
N VAL A 17 14.01 20.57 -24.11
CA VAL A 17 14.18 19.14 -24.48
C VAL A 17 15.62 18.74 -24.80
N LYS A 18 16.47 19.67 -25.28
CA LYS A 18 17.90 19.44 -25.54
C LYS A 18 18.71 19.10 -24.28
N TYR A 19 18.33 19.61 -23.10
CA TYR A 19 18.97 19.32 -21.82
C TYR A 19 18.44 18.05 -21.13
N LEU A 20 17.33 17.48 -21.63
CA LEU A 20 16.54 16.44 -20.96
C LEU A 20 16.77 15.04 -21.49
N LYS A 21 17.34 14.91 -22.69
CA LYS A 21 17.78 13.61 -23.21
C LYS A 21 19.03 13.08 -22.49
N GLY A 22 19.46 13.76 -21.41
CA GLY A 22 20.70 13.60 -20.65
C GLY A 22 21.98 13.59 -21.49
N ALA A 23 21.85 14.03 -22.74
CA ALA A 23 22.91 14.20 -23.70
C ALA A 23 23.60 15.56 -23.55
N SER A 24 23.08 16.50 -22.74
CA SER A 24 23.70 17.81 -22.49
C SER A 24 23.50 18.18 -21.03
N ASN A 25 24.49 17.87 -20.19
CA ASN A 25 24.49 18.17 -18.76
C ASN A 25 25.70 19.05 -18.40
N LYS A 26 25.82 19.51 -17.15
CA LYS A 26 26.94 20.36 -16.72
C LYS A 26 28.32 19.68 -16.88
N THR A 27 28.35 18.35 -16.95
CA THR A 27 29.57 17.52 -16.96
C THR A 27 29.92 16.95 -18.35
N GLY A 28 29.06 17.13 -19.36
CA GLY A 28 29.33 16.77 -20.75
C GLY A 28 28.15 16.15 -21.50
N TYR A 29 28.48 15.51 -22.63
CA TYR A 29 27.51 14.90 -23.52
C TYR A 29 27.68 13.37 -23.48
N TYR A 30 26.62 12.61 -23.75
CA TYR A 30 26.79 11.17 -24.03
C TYR A 30 27.02 11.01 -25.55
N PRO A 31 28.07 10.29 -26.00
CA PRO A 31 29.01 9.49 -25.23
C PRO A 31 30.35 10.18 -24.89
N ILE A 32 30.52 11.47 -25.22
CA ILE A 32 31.78 12.21 -25.01
C ILE A 32 31.58 13.36 -24.00
N GLY A 33 32.29 13.27 -22.87
CA GLY A 33 32.23 14.23 -21.77
C GLY A 33 32.86 15.59 -22.10
N ARG A 34 32.68 16.57 -21.21
CA ARG A 34 33.21 17.94 -21.39
C ARG A 34 34.73 17.99 -21.56
N MET A 35 35.45 17.00 -21.02
CA MET A 35 36.91 16.86 -21.13
C MET A 35 37.36 16.01 -22.32
N ASN A 36 36.49 15.78 -23.33
CA ASN A 36 36.75 14.87 -24.46
C ASN A 36 37.06 13.42 -24.04
N THR A 37 36.60 13.01 -22.87
CA THR A 37 36.74 11.66 -22.34
C THR A 37 35.49 10.84 -22.58
N TRP A 38 35.63 9.51 -22.59
CA TRP A 38 34.50 8.60 -22.68
C TRP A 38 33.54 8.81 -21.50
N HIS A 39 32.27 9.07 -21.83
CA HIS A 39 31.20 9.30 -20.86
C HIS A 39 30.22 8.13 -20.91
N GLY A 40 30.33 7.25 -19.91
CA GLY A 40 29.75 5.91 -19.95
C GLY A 40 28.22 5.84 -19.77
N GLY A 41 27.52 6.96 -19.61
CA GLY A 41 26.09 6.97 -19.35
C GLY A 41 25.47 8.36 -19.46
N VAL A 42 24.17 8.41 -19.20
CA VAL A 42 23.32 9.59 -19.38
C VAL A 42 22.99 10.14 -17.98
N HIS A 43 23.28 11.43 -17.73
CA HIS A 43 22.94 12.08 -16.45
C HIS A 43 21.61 12.81 -16.52
N PHE A 44 20.82 12.68 -15.46
CA PHE A 44 19.56 13.37 -15.26
C PHE A 44 19.65 14.29 -14.04
N GLU A 45 19.76 15.60 -14.30
CA GLU A 45 19.98 16.60 -13.25
C GLU A 45 18.70 17.02 -12.52
N GLY A 46 18.87 17.45 -11.27
CA GLY A 46 17.80 17.97 -10.40
C GLY A 46 17.28 16.93 -9.43
N ASP A 47 16.33 17.33 -8.58
CA ASP A 47 15.64 16.42 -7.64
C ASP A 47 14.40 15.82 -8.29
N LYS A 48 14.52 14.57 -8.77
CA LYS A 48 13.48 13.92 -9.58
C LYS A 48 13.41 12.41 -9.30
N PRO A 49 12.21 11.81 -9.42
CA PRO A 49 12.09 10.36 -9.50
C PRO A 49 12.76 9.84 -10.78
N LEU A 50 13.36 8.65 -10.66
CA LEU A 50 13.89 7.88 -11.78
C LEU A 50 13.01 6.67 -12.04
N TYR A 51 12.71 6.44 -13.32
CA TYR A 51 11.80 5.39 -13.75
C TYR A 51 12.55 4.26 -14.46
N ALA A 52 12.08 3.03 -14.23
CA ALA A 52 12.45 1.87 -15.05
C ALA A 52 12.09 2.16 -16.51
N ILE A 53 13.08 2.07 -17.40
CA ILE A 53 12.91 2.38 -18.82
C ILE A 53 12.08 1.33 -19.58
N ALA A 54 12.01 0.11 -19.04
CA ALA A 54 11.35 -1.02 -19.66
C ALA A 54 10.98 -2.05 -18.58
N ASP A 55 10.08 -2.97 -18.91
CA ASP A 55 9.78 -4.13 -18.08
C ASP A 55 11.07 -4.95 -17.82
N GLY A 56 11.23 -5.47 -16.61
CA GLY A 56 12.40 -6.24 -16.25
C GLY A 56 12.37 -6.74 -14.81
N THR A 57 13.52 -7.17 -14.34
CA THR A 57 13.72 -7.67 -12.97
C THR A 57 14.88 -6.92 -12.34
N VAL A 58 14.65 -6.25 -11.21
CA VAL A 58 15.75 -5.75 -10.37
C VAL A 58 16.50 -6.96 -9.85
N VAL A 59 17.77 -7.07 -10.21
CA VAL A 59 18.66 -8.19 -9.85
C VAL A 59 19.63 -7.80 -8.73
N ALA A 60 19.94 -6.52 -8.60
CA ALA A 60 20.75 -6.01 -7.50
C ALA A 60 20.43 -4.53 -7.20
N TYR A 61 20.58 -4.13 -5.94
CA TYR A 61 20.59 -2.72 -5.55
C TYR A 61 21.53 -2.46 -4.38
N ARG A 62 21.85 -1.18 -4.16
CA ARG A 62 22.43 -0.65 -2.93
C ARG A 62 21.75 0.67 -2.60
N VAL A 63 21.30 0.82 -1.35
CA VAL A 63 20.84 2.11 -0.83
C VAL A 63 21.79 2.54 0.28
N PRO A 64 22.48 3.67 0.14
CA PRO A 64 23.37 4.14 1.19
C PRO A 64 22.55 4.67 2.37
N LYS A 65 23.03 4.46 3.60
CA LYS A 65 22.32 4.98 4.78
C LYS A 65 22.25 6.51 4.73
N ALA A 66 23.42 7.12 4.61
CA ALA A 66 23.65 8.55 4.46
C ALA A 66 24.53 8.79 3.23
N TYR A 67 24.66 10.05 2.81
CA TYR A 67 25.62 10.40 1.76
C TYR A 67 27.06 10.26 2.25
N PHE A 68 27.96 9.88 1.34
CA PHE A 68 29.40 9.95 1.58
C PHE A 68 29.83 11.41 1.53
N GLU A 69 30.83 11.76 2.33
CA GLU A 69 31.41 13.10 2.38
C GLU A 69 32.92 13.01 2.18
N GLU A 70 33.45 13.82 1.28
CA GLU A 70 34.88 13.95 1.03
C GLU A 70 35.26 15.43 0.91
N THR A 71 36.40 15.81 1.48
CA THR A 71 36.93 17.17 1.35
C THR A 71 37.93 17.21 0.20
N ILE A 72 37.60 17.96 -0.85
CA ILE A 72 38.43 18.16 -2.04
C ILE A 72 38.75 19.66 -2.11
N ASP A 73 40.04 20.02 -2.14
CA ASP A 73 40.50 21.41 -2.19
C ASP A 73 39.90 22.35 -1.12
N GLY A 74 39.60 21.79 0.07
CA GLY A 74 38.99 22.53 1.19
C GLY A 74 37.47 22.64 1.13
N GLU A 75 36.81 22.12 0.09
CA GLU A 75 35.36 22.06 -0.04
C GLU A 75 34.83 20.65 0.27
N VAL A 76 33.80 20.57 1.12
CA VAL A 76 33.11 19.30 1.41
C VAL A 76 32.16 18.97 0.26
N SER A 77 32.43 17.86 -0.43
CA SER A 77 31.60 17.29 -1.48
C SER A 77 30.85 16.07 -0.95
N LYS A 78 29.55 16.00 -1.22
CA LYS A 78 28.72 14.84 -0.87
C LYS A 78 28.35 14.05 -2.11
N TYR A 79 28.40 12.73 -2.04
CA TYR A 79 28.02 11.88 -3.16
C TYR A 79 27.36 10.58 -2.70
N SER A 80 26.63 9.95 -3.63
CA SER A 80 26.00 8.66 -3.43
C SER A 80 26.66 7.57 -4.27
N ASN A 81 26.80 6.40 -3.63
CA ASN A 81 27.12 5.14 -4.29
C ASN A 81 25.89 4.20 -4.38
N GLY A 82 24.69 4.75 -4.17
CA GLY A 82 23.44 4.03 -4.34
C GLY A 82 23.17 3.70 -5.79
N PHE A 83 22.68 2.49 -6.04
CA PHE A 83 22.36 2.03 -7.39
C PHE A 83 21.21 1.02 -7.42
N VAL A 84 20.60 0.88 -8.60
CA VAL A 84 19.67 -0.18 -8.95
C VAL A 84 20.09 -0.77 -10.31
N LEU A 85 20.18 -2.10 -10.38
CA LEU A 85 20.51 -2.85 -11.59
C LEU A 85 19.29 -3.68 -12.02
N ILE A 86 18.81 -3.45 -13.24
CA ILE A 86 17.66 -4.14 -13.81
C ILE A 86 18.11 -4.99 -14.99
N GLN A 87 17.72 -6.26 -14.99
CA GLN A 87 17.84 -7.15 -16.13
C GLN A 87 16.58 -7.09 -16.98
N HIS A 88 16.75 -6.99 -18.29
CA HIS A 88 15.67 -6.94 -19.26
C HIS A 88 15.79 -8.07 -20.26
N GLN A 89 14.64 -8.58 -20.72
CA GLN A 89 14.55 -9.53 -21.83
C GLN A 89 13.85 -8.86 -23.00
N TYR A 90 14.56 -8.73 -24.11
CA TYR A 90 14.04 -8.17 -25.36
C TYR A 90 13.90 -9.27 -26.40
N GLU A 91 12.79 -9.27 -27.12
CA GLU A 91 12.58 -10.05 -28.33
C GLU A 91 12.23 -9.12 -29.47
N SER A 92 13.00 -9.18 -30.56
CA SER A 92 12.75 -8.37 -31.76
C SER A 92 11.56 -8.90 -32.54
N PRO A 93 10.95 -8.10 -33.45
CA PRO A 93 9.90 -8.58 -34.34
C PRO A 93 10.31 -9.77 -35.23
N LYS A 94 11.62 -10.01 -35.37
CA LYS A 94 12.20 -11.14 -36.12
C LYS A 94 12.56 -12.33 -35.21
N GLY A 95 12.11 -12.34 -33.95
CA GLY A 95 12.33 -13.43 -32.99
C GLY A 95 13.74 -13.47 -32.36
N GLN A 96 14.54 -12.41 -32.52
CA GLN A 96 15.88 -12.37 -31.91
C GLN A 96 15.76 -11.98 -30.43
N LYS A 97 16.28 -12.84 -29.55
CA LYS A 97 16.26 -12.63 -28.11
C LYS A 97 17.58 -12.02 -27.63
N MET A 98 17.49 -11.04 -26.74
CA MET A 98 18.63 -10.35 -26.15
C MET A 98 18.35 -10.03 -24.68
N THR A 99 19.31 -10.35 -23.83
CA THR A 99 19.35 -9.87 -22.45
C THR A 99 20.23 -8.62 -22.39
N PHE A 100 19.72 -7.55 -21.78
CA PHE A 100 20.48 -6.34 -21.52
C PHE A 100 20.18 -5.82 -20.12
N TYR A 101 21.06 -4.99 -19.59
CA TYR A 101 20.92 -4.43 -18.25
C TYR A 101 20.88 -2.91 -18.30
N SER A 102 20.08 -2.33 -17.41
CA SER A 102 20.11 -0.91 -17.09
C SER A 102 20.63 -0.72 -15.66
N LEU A 103 21.68 0.09 -15.52
CA LEU A 103 22.30 0.44 -14.25
C LEU A 103 22.01 1.92 -13.95
N TYR A 104 21.26 2.15 -12.88
CA TYR A 104 20.93 3.48 -12.36
C TYR A 104 21.82 3.77 -11.15
N MET A 105 22.57 4.87 -11.16
CA MET A 105 23.54 5.21 -10.11
C MET A 105 23.31 6.60 -9.54
N HIS A 106 24.01 6.88 -8.44
CA HIS A 106 23.93 8.12 -7.67
C HIS A 106 22.52 8.38 -7.14
N LEU A 107 21.89 7.33 -6.60
CA LEU A 107 20.52 7.39 -6.07
C LEU A 107 20.47 8.01 -4.67
N SER A 108 19.35 8.61 -4.28
CA SER A 108 19.17 9.17 -2.92
C SER A 108 19.47 8.16 -1.81
N SER A 109 19.96 8.68 -0.67
CA SER A 109 20.21 7.88 0.53
C SER A 109 18.92 7.54 1.27
N TYR A 110 18.99 6.54 2.15
CA TYR A 110 17.88 6.14 3.01
C TYR A 110 17.43 7.28 3.91
N GLU A 111 18.34 7.99 4.58
CA GLU A 111 18.01 9.11 5.46
C GLU A 111 17.29 10.25 4.74
N GLU A 112 17.64 10.55 3.49
CA GLU A 112 16.93 11.55 2.70
C GLU A 112 15.56 11.06 2.24
N MET A 113 15.45 9.77 1.89
CA MET A 113 14.17 9.17 1.49
C MET A 113 13.20 9.00 2.68
N LYS A 114 13.75 8.81 3.89
CA LYS A 114 13.03 8.61 5.17
C LYS A 114 12.24 9.86 5.54
N GLY A 115 11.05 9.98 4.97
CA GLY A 115 10.12 11.07 5.25
C GLY A 115 9.02 11.21 4.19
N GLU A 116 9.36 11.08 2.90
CA GLU A 116 8.42 11.44 1.82
C GLU A 116 8.60 10.64 0.51
N LYS A 117 9.78 10.05 0.25
CA LYS A 117 10.15 9.49 -1.06
C LYS A 117 10.33 7.97 -0.98
N ILE A 118 9.27 7.21 -1.30
CA ILE A 118 9.31 5.74 -1.30
C ILE A 118 9.39 5.24 -2.76
N PRO A 119 10.53 4.66 -3.20
CA PRO A 119 10.62 3.98 -4.49
C PRO A 119 9.58 2.86 -4.59
N ASP A 120 8.96 2.68 -5.74
CA ASP A 120 7.92 1.66 -5.93
C ASP A 120 8.46 0.24 -5.69
N ILE A 121 9.75 0.02 -5.95
CA ILE A 121 10.43 -1.26 -5.69
C ILE A 121 10.51 -1.64 -4.20
N PHE A 122 10.34 -0.67 -3.30
CA PHE A 122 10.30 -0.89 -1.85
C PHE A 122 8.93 -0.54 -1.25
N LYS A 123 7.95 -0.19 -2.08
CA LYS A 123 6.63 0.24 -1.62
C LYS A 123 5.75 -0.96 -1.39
N SER A 124 5.25 -1.09 -0.16
CA SER A 124 4.19 -2.04 0.18
C SER A 124 3.07 -1.30 0.91
N TYR A 125 2.00 -1.99 1.25
CA TYR A 125 0.82 -1.41 1.87
C TYR A 125 0.36 -2.22 3.07
N GLU A 126 0.07 -1.51 4.16
CA GLU A 126 -0.69 -2.06 5.27
C GLU A 126 -2.18 -1.84 5.01
N TYR A 127 -2.99 -2.84 5.36
CA TYR A 127 -4.44 -2.78 5.23
C TYR A 127 -5.11 -3.05 6.56
N SER A 128 -6.15 -2.27 6.84
CA SER A 128 -7.10 -2.54 7.92
C SER A 128 -8.51 -2.21 7.48
N VAL A 129 -9.50 -2.82 8.11
CA VAL A 129 -10.90 -2.47 7.84
C VAL A 129 -11.18 -1.06 8.37
N LYS A 130 -11.81 -0.22 7.55
CA LYS A 130 -12.18 1.15 7.95
C LYS A 130 -13.08 1.19 9.17
N LYS A 131 -12.90 2.20 10.03
CA LYS A 131 -13.82 2.48 11.15
C LYS A 131 -15.26 2.82 10.71
N THR A 132 -15.44 3.23 9.45
CA THR A 132 -16.72 3.73 8.93
C THR A 132 -17.52 2.70 8.14
N VAL A 133 -16.98 1.49 7.89
CA VAL A 133 -17.71 0.47 7.10
C VAL A 133 -18.95 0.03 7.85
N LYS A 134 -20.08 -0.08 7.15
CA LYS A 134 -21.38 -0.46 7.71
C LYS A 134 -21.89 -1.77 7.15
N ASP A 135 -21.04 -2.63 6.60
CA ASP A 135 -21.46 -4.01 6.33
C ASP A 135 -21.63 -4.74 7.66
N TYR A 136 -22.60 -5.63 7.72
CA TYR A 136 -22.95 -6.43 8.90
C TYR A 136 -23.50 -7.78 8.46
N ASP A 137 -23.46 -8.74 9.39
CA ASP A 137 -24.21 -9.98 9.28
C ASP A 137 -25.61 -9.76 9.87
N THR A 138 -26.58 -10.44 9.29
CA THR A 138 -27.97 -10.30 9.67
C THR A 138 -28.30 -11.23 10.83
N ALA A 139 -28.84 -10.66 11.91
CA ALA A 139 -29.43 -11.39 13.03
C ALA A 139 -30.95 -11.26 13.04
N LYS A 140 -31.60 -12.27 13.62
CA LYS A 140 -33.05 -12.31 13.86
C LYS A 140 -33.35 -12.36 15.35
N GLY A 141 -34.04 -11.35 15.87
CA GLY A 141 -34.48 -11.31 17.26
C GLY A 141 -35.04 -9.97 17.73
N ALA A 142 -34.64 -9.51 18.92
CA ALA A 142 -35.17 -8.30 19.53
C ALA A 142 -34.38 -7.05 19.11
N LYS A 143 -35.09 -5.95 18.83
CA LYS A 143 -34.48 -4.67 18.51
C LYS A 143 -33.96 -3.97 19.75
N ILE A 144 -32.77 -3.41 19.66
CA ILE A 144 -32.17 -2.49 20.63
C ILE A 144 -32.10 -1.13 19.97
N LYS A 145 -32.64 -0.10 20.63
CA LYS A 145 -32.78 1.25 20.08
C LYS A 145 -32.14 2.31 20.97
N ASP A 146 -31.68 3.39 20.36
CA ASP A 146 -31.26 4.58 21.08
C ASP A 146 -32.47 5.36 21.67
N THR A 147 -32.18 6.43 22.40
CA THR A 147 -33.20 7.31 23.00
C THR A 147 -34.08 8.03 21.97
N ASN A 148 -33.58 8.18 20.73
CA ASN A 148 -34.31 8.79 19.61
C ASN A 148 -35.15 7.76 18.83
N GLY A 149 -35.06 6.46 19.18
CA GLY A 149 -35.78 5.37 18.53
C GLY A 149 -35.10 4.78 17.30
N ASN A 150 -33.85 5.17 17.01
CA ASN A 150 -33.03 4.59 15.94
C ASN A 150 -32.56 3.18 16.32
N LEU A 151 -32.47 2.29 15.34
CA LEU A 151 -31.99 0.93 15.55
C LEU A 151 -30.47 0.93 15.78
N LEU A 152 -30.02 0.40 16.92
CA LEU A 152 -28.62 0.18 17.23
C LEU A 152 -28.17 -1.24 16.84
N ALA A 153 -28.95 -2.24 17.26
CA ALA A 153 -28.67 -3.64 17.01
C ALA A 153 -29.94 -4.51 17.08
N VAL A 154 -29.83 -5.74 16.58
CA VAL A 154 -30.79 -6.83 16.74
C VAL A 154 -30.09 -7.95 17.50
N ALA A 155 -30.49 -8.15 18.75
CA ALA A 155 -30.01 -9.27 19.56
C ALA A 155 -30.73 -10.54 19.11
N ALA A 156 -29.97 -11.58 18.75
CA ALA A 156 -30.52 -12.83 18.26
C ALA A 156 -31.33 -13.57 19.34
N LYS A 157 -32.28 -14.41 18.92
CA LYS A 157 -33.01 -15.30 19.85
C LYS A 157 -32.05 -16.11 20.73
N GLY A 158 -32.33 -16.20 22.02
CA GLY A 158 -31.51 -16.84 23.04
C GLY A 158 -30.39 -15.97 23.61
N THR A 159 -30.18 -14.75 23.09
CA THR A 159 -29.22 -13.80 23.67
C THR A 159 -29.73 -13.33 25.03
N LYS A 160 -28.85 -13.27 26.03
CA LYS A 160 -29.17 -12.68 27.34
C LYS A 160 -28.79 -11.19 27.37
N LEU A 161 -29.77 -10.34 27.62
CA LEU A 161 -29.58 -8.90 27.79
C LEU A 161 -29.46 -8.56 29.28
N ASN A 162 -28.61 -7.59 29.61
CA ASN A 162 -28.46 -7.13 30.99
C ASN A 162 -29.35 -5.90 31.20
N PHE A 163 -30.34 -5.96 32.09
CA PHE A 163 -31.08 -4.77 32.50
C PHE A 163 -30.20 -3.88 33.38
N ILE A 164 -30.17 -2.57 33.07
CA ILE A 164 -29.24 -1.61 33.71
C ILE A 164 -29.97 -0.42 34.37
N ALA A 165 -31.29 -0.50 34.51
CA ALA A 165 -32.11 0.49 35.20
C ALA A 165 -33.30 -0.18 35.90
N GLU A 166 -33.78 0.43 36.99
CA GLU A 166 -34.96 -0.01 37.76
C GLU A 166 -36.27 0.45 37.09
N ASP A 167 -36.45 0.04 35.82
CA ASP A 167 -37.62 0.38 34.99
C ASP A 167 -38.58 -0.82 34.90
N GLU A 168 -38.80 -1.54 35.99
CA GLU A 168 -39.69 -2.71 36.01
C GLU A 168 -41.14 -2.33 35.67
N GLY A 169 -41.74 -3.08 34.74
CA GLY A 169 -43.12 -2.84 34.27
C GLY A 169 -43.26 -1.85 33.09
N GLU A 170 -42.19 -1.14 32.72
CA GLU A 170 -42.23 -0.25 31.54
C GLU A 170 -42.30 -1.03 30.23
N ALA A 171 -42.94 -0.44 29.22
CA ALA A 171 -43.07 -1.03 27.88
C ALA A 171 -41.71 -1.22 27.18
N ARG A 172 -40.74 -0.36 27.51
CA ARG A 172 -39.36 -0.44 27.04
C ARG A 172 -38.42 -0.31 28.23
N ARG A 173 -37.45 -1.22 28.33
CA ARG A 173 -36.46 -1.23 29.41
C ARG A 173 -35.06 -0.94 28.89
N LYS A 174 -34.25 -0.26 29.70
CA LYS A 174 -32.83 0.00 29.40
C LYS A 174 -32.02 -1.28 29.57
N VAL A 175 -31.25 -1.62 28.53
CA VAL A 175 -30.43 -2.83 28.48
C VAL A 175 -29.01 -2.53 28.02
N GLU A 176 -28.05 -3.27 28.56
CA GLU A 176 -26.73 -3.46 27.99
C GLU A 176 -26.73 -4.79 27.20
N TYR A 177 -26.36 -4.71 25.92
CA TYR A 177 -26.18 -5.83 25.02
C TYR A 177 -24.71 -6.01 24.69
N THR A 178 -24.20 -7.24 24.80
CA THR A 178 -22.87 -7.60 24.31
C THR A 178 -23.00 -8.30 22.96
N THR A 179 -22.45 -7.71 21.90
CA THR A 179 -22.47 -8.29 20.56
C THR A 179 -21.70 -9.62 20.52
N PRO A 180 -21.88 -10.46 19.47
CA PRO A 180 -21.09 -11.69 19.31
C PRO A 180 -19.56 -11.48 19.36
N LYS A 181 -19.08 -10.28 19.02
CA LYS A 181 -17.65 -9.91 19.12
C LYS A 181 -17.25 -9.22 20.42
N GLY A 182 -18.17 -9.05 21.37
CA GLY A 182 -17.88 -8.52 22.69
C GLY A 182 -18.05 -7.00 22.82
N GLU A 183 -18.58 -6.30 21.82
CA GLU A 183 -18.86 -4.87 21.94
C GLU A 183 -20.10 -4.65 22.80
N LYS A 184 -20.03 -3.68 23.71
CA LYS A 184 -21.16 -3.32 24.58
C LYS A 184 -21.96 -2.20 23.95
N ILE A 185 -23.27 -2.42 23.81
CA ILE A 185 -24.24 -1.46 23.29
C ILE A 185 -25.29 -1.22 24.37
N GLU A 186 -25.42 0.04 24.80
CA GLU A 186 -26.53 0.45 25.66
C GLU A 186 -27.69 0.99 24.82
N GLY A 187 -28.90 0.55 25.14
CA GLY A 187 -30.10 1.02 24.48
C GLY A 187 -31.36 0.61 25.22
N THR A 188 -32.48 0.67 24.51
CA THR A 188 -33.78 0.23 25.01
C THR A 188 -34.33 -0.89 24.14
N THR A 189 -34.97 -1.87 24.78
CA THR A 189 -35.69 -2.95 24.08
C THR A 189 -37.10 -3.08 24.61
N TYR A 190 -37.98 -3.76 23.85
CA TYR A 190 -39.34 -4.03 24.30
C TYR A 190 -39.35 -5.17 25.31
N SER A 191 -39.93 -4.90 26.48
CA SER A 191 -40.08 -5.83 27.61
C SER A 191 -41.52 -6.32 27.77
N ILE A 192 -42.46 -5.80 26.98
CA ILE A 192 -43.87 -6.21 27.00
C ILE A 192 -44.26 -6.97 25.74
N GLU A 193 -45.43 -7.60 25.77
CA GLU A 193 -45.98 -8.28 24.60
C GLU A 193 -46.13 -7.33 23.41
N TYR A 194 -45.60 -7.76 22.28
CA TYR A 194 -45.78 -7.09 21.00
C TYR A 194 -46.47 -8.08 20.05
N LYS A 195 -47.68 -7.72 19.58
CA LYS A 195 -48.54 -8.61 18.77
C LYS A 195 -48.77 -9.98 19.43
N ASN A 196 -49.09 -9.99 20.72
CA ASN A 196 -49.33 -11.19 21.54
C ASN A 196 -48.12 -12.13 21.67
N GLN A 197 -46.90 -11.60 21.53
CA GLN A 197 -45.66 -12.33 21.77
C GLN A 197 -44.75 -11.52 22.70
N LEU A 198 -44.32 -12.13 23.80
CA LEU A 198 -43.26 -11.58 24.65
C LEU A 198 -41.92 -11.67 23.90
N LEU A 199 -41.25 -10.53 23.73
CA LEU A 199 -40.03 -10.46 22.92
C LEU A 199 -38.77 -10.78 23.73
N VAL A 200 -38.74 -10.33 24.98
CA VAL A 200 -37.64 -10.52 25.93
C VAL A 200 -38.24 -10.90 27.28
N ASP A 201 -37.68 -11.91 27.92
CA ASP A 201 -38.05 -12.35 29.25
C ASP A 201 -37.71 -11.27 30.29
N GLN A 202 -38.68 -10.91 31.14
CA GLN A 202 -38.56 -9.76 32.04
C GLN A 202 -37.63 -9.99 33.22
N ASP A 203 -37.44 -11.26 33.63
CA ASP A 203 -36.66 -11.64 34.80
C ASP A 203 -35.23 -12.00 34.42
N THR A 204 -35.09 -12.76 33.33
CA THR A 204 -33.80 -13.30 32.88
C THR A 204 -33.12 -12.44 31.82
N GLY A 205 -33.88 -11.59 31.09
CA GLY A 205 -33.37 -10.81 29.97
C GLY A 205 -33.12 -11.63 28.69
N GLU A 206 -33.58 -12.89 28.64
CA GLU A 206 -33.42 -13.73 27.46
C GLU A 206 -34.31 -13.25 26.29
N VAL A 207 -33.74 -13.13 25.10
CA VAL A 207 -34.49 -12.80 23.88
C VAL A 207 -35.27 -14.03 23.40
N LEU A 208 -36.59 -13.95 23.38
CA LEU A 208 -37.50 -15.08 23.06
C LEU A 208 -37.98 -15.07 21.60
N THR A 209 -37.77 -13.98 20.89
CA THR A 209 -38.29 -13.74 19.54
C THR A 209 -37.22 -13.86 18.46
N ASP A 210 -37.63 -14.12 17.22
CA ASP A 210 -36.89 -13.99 15.96
C ASP A 210 -37.57 -13.01 14.99
N MET A 211 -38.52 -12.21 15.48
CA MET A 211 -39.45 -11.40 14.67
C MET A 211 -38.76 -10.31 13.85
N PHE A 212 -37.70 -9.69 14.38
CA PHE A 212 -37.02 -8.59 13.69
C PHE A 212 -35.70 -9.02 13.09
N GLU A 213 -35.40 -8.50 11.91
CA GLU A 213 -34.18 -8.79 11.17
C GLU A 213 -33.34 -7.51 11.02
N GLY A 214 -32.02 -7.60 11.23
CA GLY A 214 -31.11 -6.47 11.08
C GLY A 214 -29.69 -6.73 11.56
N SER A 215 -28.88 -5.68 11.61
CA SER A 215 -27.50 -5.75 12.14
C SER A 215 -27.50 -6.19 13.60
N ASN A 216 -26.63 -7.11 13.96
CA ASN A 216 -26.36 -7.49 15.36
C ASN A 216 -25.48 -6.48 16.11
N GLY A 217 -25.21 -5.30 15.54
CA GLY A 217 -24.32 -4.30 16.12
C GLY A 217 -22.85 -4.44 15.70
N ASP A 218 -22.42 -5.62 15.25
CA ASP A 218 -21.07 -5.83 14.75
C ASP A 218 -20.96 -5.39 13.29
N TYR A 219 -20.27 -4.27 13.08
CA TYR A 219 -19.97 -3.76 11.75
C TYR A 219 -18.56 -4.13 11.30
N GLY A 220 -18.37 -4.15 10.00
CA GLY A 220 -17.11 -4.51 9.40
C GLY A 220 -17.14 -4.48 7.89
N ALA A 221 -16.20 -5.18 7.26
CA ALA A 221 -16.15 -5.38 5.81
C ALA A 221 -16.50 -6.82 5.46
N LYS A 222 -17.23 -7.00 4.36
CA LYS A 222 -17.50 -8.34 3.82
C LYS A 222 -16.24 -8.96 3.23
N LEU A 223 -15.95 -10.19 3.66
CA LEU A 223 -15.07 -11.10 2.95
C LEU A 223 -15.93 -12.00 2.08
N LEU A 224 -15.70 -12.00 0.76
CA LEU A 224 -16.48 -12.76 -0.22
C LEU A 224 -15.68 -13.91 -0.82
N ASN A 225 -16.35 -14.94 -1.32
CA ASN A 225 -15.67 -16.06 -1.98
C ASN A 225 -15.14 -15.71 -3.38
N GLU A 226 -15.68 -14.66 -4.02
CA GLU A 226 -15.32 -14.22 -5.37
C GLU A 226 -15.22 -12.70 -5.44
N ALA A 227 -14.47 -12.19 -6.43
CA ALA A 227 -14.23 -10.77 -6.69
C ALA A 227 -15.45 -10.06 -7.34
N LYS A 228 -16.63 -10.14 -6.72
CA LYS A 228 -17.86 -9.46 -7.17
C LYS A 228 -18.81 -9.18 -6.00
N SER A 229 -19.61 -8.12 -6.12
CA SER A 229 -20.50 -7.67 -5.03
C SER A 229 -21.65 -8.64 -4.72
N SER A 230 -22.08 -9.45 -5.69
CA SER A 230 -23.14 -10.44 -5.54
C SER A 230 -22.65 -11.82 -5.08
N ALA A 231 -21.35 -11.95 -4.78
CA ALA A 231 -20.75 -13.20 -4.35
C ALA A 231 -21.25 -13.61 -2.95
N LYS A 232 -21.00 -14.86 -2.59
CA LYS A 232 -21.33 -15.37 -1.25
C LYS A 232 -20.42 -14.68 -0.24
N VAL A 233 -21.02 -14.06 0.77
CA VAL A 233 -20.30 -13.54 1.94
C VAL A 233 -19.83 -14.73 2.77
N LEU A 234 -18.52 -14.80 3.01
CA LEU A 234 -17.89 -15.79 3.88
C LEU A 234 -17.98 -15.36 5.35
N ARG A 235 -17.71 -14.08 5.63
CA ARG A 235 -17.80 -13.47 6.98
C ARG A 235 -17.74 -11.94 6.92
N ILE A 236 -18.07 -11.30 8.04
CA ILE A 236 -17.75 -9.90 8.31
C ILE A 236 -16.44 -9.78 9.10
N ILE A 237 -15.45 -9.15 8.48
CA ILE A 237 -14.19 -8.76 9.10
C ILE A 237 -14.45 -7.53 9.97
N PRO A 238 -14.22 -7.57 11.30
CA PRO A 238 -14.48 -6.43 12.17
C PRO A 238 -13.73 -5.18 11.74
N ARG A 239 -14.27 -4.00 12.08
CA ARG A 239 -13.58 -2.72 11.91
C ARG A 239 -12.20 -2.74 12.56
N GLU A 240 -11.27 -1.99 11.99
CA GLU A 240 -9.88 -1.83 12.44
C GLU A 240 -9.03 -3.10 12.43
N THR A 241 -9.63 -4.25 12.10
CA THR A 241 -8.89 -5.51 11.97
C THR A 241 -7.91 -5.41 10.82
N LYS A 242 -6.64 -5.74 11.09
CA LYS A 242 -5.59 -5.83 10.08
C LYS A 242 -5.85 -7.00 9.13
N VAL A 243 -5.57 -6.81 7.85
CA VAL A 243 -5.69 -7.86 6.84
C VAL A 243 -4.43 -7.90 5.99
N GLU A 244 -4.02 -9.09 5.59
CA GLU A 244 -2.96 -9.27 4.60
C GLU A 244 -3.58 -9.49 3.22
N ILE A 245 -3.03 -8.78 2.23
CA ILE A 245 -3.46 -8.83 0.84
C ILE A 245 -2.39 -9.55 0.03
N ALA A 246 -2.83 -10.39 -0.90
CA ALA A 246 -1.94 -11.12 -1.81
C ALA A 246 -0.97 -10.16 -2.52
N ALA A 247 0.29 -10.61 -2.73
CA ALA A 247 1.36 -9.79 -3.26
C ALA A 247 1.01 -9.15 -4.60
N GLU A 248 0.30 -9.88 -5.46
CA GLU A 248 -0.16 -9.41 -6.75
C GLU A 248 -1.15 -8.25 -6.65
N ASP A 249 -1.89 -8.10 -5.56
CA ASP A 249 -2.96 -7.10 -5.36
C ASP A 249 -2.53 -5.90 -4.50
N GLN A 250 -1.28 -5.88 -4.03
CA GLN A 250 -0.72 -4.76 -3.28
C GLN A 250 -0.84 -3.44 -4.06
N GLY A 251 -1.35 -2.38 -3.42
CA GLY A 251 -1.49 -1.05 -4.01
C GLY A 251 -2.68 -0.86 -4.93
N LYS A 252 -3.41 -1.93 -5.27
CA LYS A 252 -4.53 -1.85 -6.22
C LYS A 252 -5.81 -1.30 -5.60
N LYS A 253 -6.73 -0.90 -6.47
CA LYS A 253 -8.11 -0.55 -6.15
C LYS A 253 -9.06 -1.64 -6.67
N GLY A 254 -10.22 -1.79 -6.05
CA GLY A 254 -11.25 -2.76 -6.43
C GLY A 254 -11.25 -3.97 -5.50
N TRP A 255 -11.48 -5.15 -6.04
CA TRP A 255 -11.47 -6.39 -5.27
C TRP A 255 -10.04 -6.86 -5.03
N LEU A 256 -9.66 -6.99 -3.76
CA LEU A 256 -8.34 -7.43 -3.33
C LEU A 256 -8.46 -8.81 -2.69
N LYS A 257 -7.57 -9.72 -3.08
CA LYS A 257 -7.50 -11.05 -2.46
C LYS A 257 -6.89 -10.95 -1.07
N VAL A 258 -7.67 -11.30 -0.06
CA VAL A 258 -7.26 -11.38 1.35
C VAL A 258 -6.70 -12.77 1.62
N THR A 259 -5.48 -12.82 2.17
CA THR A 259 -4.79 -14.05 2.58
C THR A 259 -4.84 -14.26 4.09
N LYS A 260 -5.01 -13.19 4.87
CA LYS A 260 -5.04 -13.26 6.32
C LYS A 260 -5.95 -12.19 6.93
N VAL A 261 -6.61 -12.53 8.02
CA VAL A 261 -7.42 -11.62 8.84
C VAL A 261 -6.97 -11.74 10.29
N GLY A 262 -6.35 -10.69 10.82
CA GLY A 262 -5.63 -10.78 12.09
C GLY A 262 -4.54 -11.86 12.01
N ASP A 263 -4.65 -12.89 12.84
CA ASP A 263 -3.73 -14.03 12.86
C ASP A 263 -4.22 -15.24 12.05
N GLU A 264 -5.44 -15.19 11.50
CA GLU A 264 -6.09 -16.31 10.83
C GLU A 264 -5.83 -16.28 9.32
N GLU A 265 -5.22 -17.36 8.79
CA GLU A 265 -5.09 -17.61 7.35
C GLU A 265 -6.48 -17.84 6.74
N VAL A 266 -6.82 -17.04 5.73
CA VAL A 266 -8.11 -17.12 5.03
C VAL A 266 -7.90 -16.96 3.54
N THR A 267 -8.92 -17.29 2.75
CA THR A 267 -8.90 -16.94 1.32
C THR A 267 -10.26 -16.38 0.93
N GLY A 268 -10.26 -15.14 0.47
CA GLY A 268 -11.44 -14.47 -0.04
C GLY A 268 -11.10 -13.11 -0.62
N TYR A 269 -12.13 -12.34 -0.94
CA TYR A 269 -12.00 -11.03 -1.56
C TYR A 269 -12.69 -9.97 -0.71
N CYS A 270 -11.99 -8.85 -0.51
CA CYS A 270 -12.54 -7.67 0.13
C CYS A 270 -12.36 -6.47 -0.81
N ASN A 271 -13.35 -5.57 -0.86
CA ASN A 271 -13.22 -4.38 -1.69
C ASN A 271 -12.32 -3.34 -1.02
N SER A 272 -11.37 -2.77 -1.76
CA SER A 272 -10.47 -1.72 -1.29
C SER A 272 -11.23 -0.48 -0.79
N SER A 273 -12.49 -0.25 -1.21
CA SER A 273 -13.31 0.83 -0.67
C SER A 273 -13.56 0.70 0.84
N SER A 274 -13.58 -0.52 1.36
CA SER A 274 -13.84 -0.85 2.76
C SER A 274 -12.56 -0.94 3.61
N LEU A 275 -11.39 -0.78 2.99
CA LEU A 275 -10.09 -0.89 3.64
C LEU A 275 -9.40 0.47 3.70
N ASP A 276 -8.77 0.76 4.82
CA ASP A 276 -7.73 1.78 4.91
C ASP A 276 -6.45 1.18 4.34
N GLN A 277 -5.82 1.91 3.43
CA GLN A 277 -4.63 1.48 2.72
C GLN A 277 -3.52 2.50 2.98
N LYS A 278 -2.46 2.07 3.67
CA LYS A 278 -1.35 2.93 4.05
C LYS A 278 -0.05 2.44 3.42
N PRO A 279 0.59 3.22 2.53
CA PRO A 279 1.89 2.83 1.99
C PRO A 279 2.95 2.86 3.09
N PHE A 280 3.88 1.91 3.04
CA PHE A 280 5.08 1.88 3.87
C PHE A 280 6.28 1.42 3.05
N ASN A 281 7.47 1.71 3.57
CA ASN A 281 8.73 1.34 2.95
C ASN A 281 9.19 -0.01 3.52
N LEU A 282 9.34 -1.02 2.65
CA LEU A 282 9.90 -2.33 3.00
C LEU A 282 11.39 -2.25 3.33
N LEU A 283 12.10 -1.27 2.76
CA LEU A 283 13.52 -1.10 3.02
C LEU A 283 13.74 -0.70 4.48
N SER A 284 14.40 -1.56 5.24
CA SER A 284 14.78 -1.24 6.61
C SER A 284 16.19 -0.67 6.67
N GLU A 285 16.46 0.15 7.68
CA GLU A 285 17.78 0.77 7.88
C GLU A 285 18.93 -0.26 7.94
N SER A 286 18.68 -1.46 8.46
CA SER A 286 19.65 -2.57 8.54
C SER A 286 20.11 -3.14 7.19
N GLU A 287 19.35 -2.87 6.11
CA GLU A 287 19.64 -3.32 4.74
C GLU A 287 20.44 -2.27 3.95
N THR A 288 20.64 -1.08 4.52
CA THR A 288 21.43 -0.01 3.90
C THR A 288 22.92 -0.35 3.86
N ASP A 289 23.66 0.34 3.00
CA ASP A 289 25.11 0.21 2.78
C ASP A 289 25.62 -1.16 2.30
N LYS A 290 24.71 -2.08 1.95
CA LYS A 290 25.01 -3.40 1.40
C LYS A 290 24.54 -3.51 -0.05
N VAL A 291 25.17 -4.42 -0.80
CA VAL A 291 24.66 -4.86 -2.10
C VAL A 291 23.68 -5.99 -1.85
N CYS A 292 22.41 -5.76 -2.16
CA CYS A 292 21.36 -6.74 -2.04
C CYS A 292 21.10 -7.40 -3.40
N SER A 293 21.22 -8.73 -3.46
CA SER A 293 20.82 -9.53 -4.62
C SER A 293 19.34 -9.91 -4.46
N VAL A 294 18.51 -9.55 -5.43
CA VAL A 294 17.05 -9.70 -5.33
C VAL A 294 16.43 -10.14 -6.66
N CYS A 295 15.13 -10.43 -6.64
CA CYS A 295 14.34 -10.74 -7.83
C CYS A 295 13.00 -9.99 -7.75
N ILE A 296 13.03 -8.69 -8.04
CA ILE A 296 11.84 -7.83 -7.98
C ILE A 296 11.39 -7.49 -9.41
N GLU A 297 10.20 -7.90 -9.79
CA GLU A 297 9.63 -7.53 -11.09
C GLU A 297 9.29 -6.05 -11.14
N VAL A 298 9.61 -5.40 -12.25
CA VAL A 298 9.32 -3.98 -12.49
C VAL A 298 8.74 -3.78 -13.88
N LYS A 299 7.87 -2.78 -14.01
CA LYS A 299 7.26 -2.38 -15.28
C LYS A 299 7.89 -1.09 -15.79
N ALA A 300 7.83 -0.87 -17.09
CA ALA A 300 8.23 0.40 -17.67
C ALA A 300 7.44 1.55 -17.01
N GLY A 301 8.14 2.51 -16.40
CA GLY A 301 7.55 3.60 -15.62
C GLY A 301 7.44 3.37 -14.11
N THR A 302 7.91 2.24 -13.57
CA THR A 302 8.05 2.04 -12.11
C THR A 302 9.11 2.97 -11.54
N ILE A 303 8.85 3.67 -10.43
CA ILE A 303 9.86 4.49 -9.74
C ILE A 303 10.87 3.56 -9.06
N ILE A 304 12.11 3.56 -9.54
CA ILE A 304 13.18 2.70 -9.01
C ILE A 304 14.07 3.41 -8.00
N GLY A 305 13.94 4.73 -7.90
CA GLY A 305 14.72 5.56 -6.99
C GLY A 305 14.54 7.03 -7.30
N PHE A 306 15.30 7.86 -6.61
CA PHE A 306 15.35 9.30 -6.81
C PHE A 306 16.80 9.68 -7.07
N THR A 307 17.01 10.74 -7.85
CA THR A 307 18.34 11.31 -8.02
C THR A 307 18.91 11.67 -6.65
N GLY A 308 20.17 11.34 -6.40
CA GLY A 308 20.88 11.69 -5.17
C GLY A 308 21.96 12.75 -5.44
N LEU A 309 22.71 13.08 -4.38
CA LEU A 309 23.89 13.93 -4.47
C LEU A 309 25.00 13.21 -5.26
N ASN A 310 25.62 13.96 -6.16
CA ASN A 310 26.71 13.51 -7.01
C ASN A 310 27.75 14.62 -7.07
N GLY A 311 28.37 14.92 -5.92
CA GLY A 311 29.26 16.06 -5.72
C GLY A 311 30.26 16.25 -6.87
N PHE A 312 30.17 17.40 -7.53
CA PHE A 312 31.13 17.86 -8.53
C PHE A 312 31.74 19.18 -8.07
N GLU A 313 32.98 19.44 -8.50
CA GLU A 313 33.68 20.71 -8.30
C GLU A 313 32.74 21.89 -8.59
N LYS A 314 32.60 22.80 -7.61
CA LYS A 314 31.80 24.03 -7.64
C LYS A 314 30.29 23.89 -7.41
N SER A 315 29.77 22.71 -7.06
CA SER A 315 28.38 22.58 -6.59
C SER A 315 28.20 21.38 -5.66
N ALA A 316 28.42 21.59 -4.36
CA ALA A 316 28.23 20.58 -3.31
C ALA A 316 26.80 20.01 -3.23
N GLN A 317 25.82 20.69 -3.84
CA GLN A 317 24.42 20.26 -3.94
C GLN A 317 24.03 19.74 -5.34
N TYR A 318 25.00 19.41 -6.20
CA TYR A 318 24.69 18.84 -7.50
C TYR A 318 23.95 17.50 -7.33
N ARG A 319 22.77 17.41 -7.94
CA ARG A 319 21.92 16.23 -7.93
C ARG A 319 21.83 15.68 -9.35
N GLY A 320 22.14 14.40 -9.50
CA GLY A 320 22.17 13.78 -10.82
C GLY A 320 22.18 12.27 -10.74
N GLY A 321 21.14 11.63 -11.29
CA GLY A 321 21.13 10.18 -11.50
C GLY A 321 21.82 9.82 -12.81
N MET A 322 22.55 8.70 -12.85
CA MET A 322 23.21 8.21 -14.06
C MET A 322 22.58 6.92 -14.55
N LEU A 323 22.23 6.84 -15.83
CA LEU A 323 21.79 5.60 -16.48
C LEU A 323 22.87 5.08 -17.43
N ARG A 324 23.25 3.82 -17.25
CA ARG A 324 24.18 3.08 -18.12
C ARG A 324 23.54 1.81 -18.66
N TYR A 325 23.79 1.51 -19.93
CA TYR A 325 23.39 0.26 -20.57
C TYR A 325 24.55 -0.72 -20.58
N LEU A 326 24.29 -1.97 -20.22
CA LEU A 326 25.26 -3.06 -20.33
C LEU A 326 24.67 -4.18 -21.20
N LEU A 327 25.39 -4.51 -22.27
CA LEU A 327 25.10 -5.65 -23.12
C LEU A 327 26.07 -6.77 -22.75
N LEU A 328 25.56 -7.80 -22.08
CA LEU A 328 26.31 -9.04 -21.89
C LEU A 328 26.03 -9.93 -23.08
N THR A 329 26.96 -9.94 -24.04
CA THR A 329 26.95 -10.98 -25.07
C THR A 329 27.60 -12.23 -24.48
N LYS A 330 26.91 -13.38 -24.51
CA LYS A 330 27.62 -14.65 -24.35
C LYS A 330 28.67 -14.68 -25.46
N LYS A 331 29.96 -14.77 -25.10
CA LYS A 331 31.00 -15.15 -26.07
C LYS A 331 30.48 -16.39 -26.79
N ARG A 332 30.36 -16.28 -28.12
CA ARG A 332 30.00 -17.41 -28.98
C ARG A 332 31.07 -18.48 -28.89
#